data_AF-G9KK54-F1
#
_entry.id   AF-G9KK54-F1
#
_cell.length_a   1.000
_cell.length_b   1.000
_cell.length_c   1.000
_cell.angle_alpha   90.00
_cell.angle_beta   90.00
_cell.angle_gamma   90.00
#
_symmetry.space_group_name_H-M   'P 1'
#
loop_
_entity.id
_entity.type
_entity.pdbx_description
1 polymer ?
#
loop_
_entity_poly.entity_id
_entity_poly.type
_entity_poly.pdbx_seq_one_letter_code
_entity_poly.pdbx_strand_id
1 'polypeptide(L)'
;LEFPVNSPNSSTDSLKNISLIESAAAFSSTPSPKCLLEKIDVVTGEEAEHNVLKINCKLFIFNKTTQSWTERGRGALRLNDTA
;
A
#
# COMPACT_ATOMS: atom_id res chain seq x y z
N LEU A 1 27.01 7.69 43.24
CA LEU A 1 27.52 6.43 42.65
C LEU A 1 28.09 6.81 41.30
N GLU A 2 29.40 7.05 41.27
CA GLU A 2 30.15 7.36 40.05
C GLU A 2 30.36 6.06 39.27
N PHE A 3 30.09 6.07 37.96
CA PHE A 3 30.49 4.97 37.08
C PHE A 3 31.69 5.42 36.24
N PRO A 4 32.79 4.64 36.21
CA PRO A 4 34.05 5.10 35.66
C PRO A 4 34.09 5.01 34.13
N VAL A 5 34.60 6.08 33.52
CA VAL A 5 34.99 6.14 32.10
C VAL A 5 36.27 5.34 31.91
N ASN A 6 36.25 4.34 31.03
CA ASN A 6 37.47 3.75 30.46
C ASN A 6 37.41 3.79 28.93
N SER A 7 38.29 4.63 28.37
CA SER A 7 38.69 4.76 26.96
C SER A 7 39.54 3.56 26.53
N PRO A 8 39.58 3.20 25.23
CA PRO A 8 40.78 3.57 24.48
C PRO A 8 40.53 3.97 23.02
N ASN A 9 41.31 4.95 22.58
CA ASN A 9 41.49 5.33 21.18
C ASN A 9 41.79 4.10 20.29
N SER A 10 40.99 3.88 19.25
CA SER A 10 41.43 3.14 18.06
C SER A 10 41.40 4.08 16.85
N SER A 11 42.59 4.47 16.41
CA SER A 11 42.78 5.04 15.08
C SER A 11 42.54 3.92 14.08
N THR A 12 41.41 3.97 13.39
CA THR A 12 41.19 3.26 12.13
C THR A 12 40.70 4.27 11.09
N ASP A 13 41.36 4.20 9.95
CA ASP A 13 41.28 5.14 8.85
C ASP A 13 39.86 5.44 8.34
N SER A 14 39.60 6.73 8.15
CA SER A 14 38.61 7.28 7.21
C SER A 14 37.18 6.71 7.28
N LEU A 15 36.53 6.85 8.45
CA LEU A 15 35.06 6.79 8.50
C LEU A 15 34.58 8.16 8.95
N LYS A 16 34.11 8.94 7.97
CA LYS A 16 33.47 10.25 8.16
C LYS A 16 32.51 10.16 9.34
N ASN A 17 32.85 10.84 10.43
CA ASN A 17 32.06 11.03 11.63
C ASN A 17 30.87 11.96 11.34
N ILE A 18 30.01 11.54 10.42
CA ILE A 18 28.72 12.18 10.19
C ILE A 18 27.84 11.92 11.40
N SER A 19 27.26 12.97 11.96
CA SER A 19 26.34 12.84 13.10
C SER A 19 25.15 11.95 12.70
N LEU A 20 24.54 11.23 13.65
CA LEU A 20 23.26 10.54 13.43
C LEU A 20 22.20 11.48 12.84
N ILE A 21 22.20 12.74 13.30
CA ILE A 21 21.31 13.79 12.80
C ILE A 21 21.60 14.13 11.33
N GLU A 22 22.88 14.16 10.96
CA GLU A 22 23.35 14.53 9.63
C GLU A 22 23.08 13.39 8.63
N SER A 23 23.25 12.16 9.07
CA SER A 23 22.93 10.95 8.31
C SER A 23 21.43 10.83 8.04
N ALA A 24 20.60 11.07 9.06
CA ALA A 24 19.14 11.06 8.93
C ALA A 24 18.64 12.18 8.02
N ALA A 25 19.20 13.38 8.16
CA ALA A 25 18.88 14.51 7.29
C ALA A 25 19.24 14.21 5.82
N ALA A 26 20.43 13.66 5.57
CA ALA A 26 20.88 13.27 4.24
C ALA A 26 19.98 12.18 3.61
N PHE A 27 19.55 11.20 4.39
CA PHE A 27 18.63 10.17 3.90
C PHE A 27 17.24 10.76 3.56
N SER A 28 16.71 11.62 4.43
CA SER A 28 15.40 12.26 4.22
C SER A 28 15.38 13.30 3.08
N SER A 29 16.54 13.88 2.75
CA SER A 29 16.67 14.86 1.66
C SER A 29 16.86 14.21 0.29
N THR A 30 17.22 12.92 0.23
CA THR A 30 17.17 12.17 -1.02
C THR A 30 15.70 11.95 -1.41
N PRO A 31 15.24 12.49 -2.56
CA PRO A 31 13.91 12.19 -3.04
C PRO A 31 13.86 10.70 -3.35
N SER A 32 12.91 9.99 -2.74
CA SER A 32 12.63 8.60 -3.09
C SER A 32 12.45 8.48 -4.62
N PRO A 33 13.10 7.52 -5.30
CA PRO A 33 12.91 7.34 -6.73
C PRO A 33 11.40 7.22 -7.00
N LYS A 34 10.84 8.15 -7.76
CA LYS A 34 9.44 8.05 -8.19
C LYS A 34 9.36 6.84 -9.10
N CYS A 35 8.75 5.77 -8.62
CA CYS A 35 8.42 4.61 -9.44
C CYS A 35 7.47 5.09 -10.55
N LEU A 36 8.00 5.21 -11.77
CA LEU A 36 7.19 5.49 -12.95
C LEU A 36 6.67 4.14 -13.45
N LEU A 37 5.40 3.87 -13.17
CA LEU A 37 4.72 2.70 -13.72
C LEU A 37 4.38 3.00 -15.18
N GLU A 38 4.71 2.05 -16.06
CA GLU A 38 4.28 2.10 -17.45
C GLU A 38 2.76 2.01 -17.52
N LYS A 39 2.17 2.77 -18.44
CA LYS A 39 0.74 2.69 -18.69
C LYS A 39 0.44 1.36 -19.37
N ILE A 40 -0.30 0.49 -18.69
CA ILE A 40 -0.84 -0.72 -19.28
C ILE A 40 -2.25 -0.49 -19.82
N ASP A 41 -2.63 -1.27 -20.82
CA ASP A 41 -4.01 -1.35 -21.25
C ASP A 41 -4.82 -2.14 -20.22
N VAL A 42 -5.85 -1.51 -19.66
CA VAL A 42 -6.72 -2.11 -18.65
C VAL A 42 -7.89 -2.76 -19.36
N VAL A 43 -8.00 -4.08 -19.24
CA VAL A 43 -9.16 -4.85 -19.67
C VAL A 43 -10.04 -5.19 -18.47
N THR A 44 -11.35 -5.12 -18.67
CA THR A 44 -12.36 -5.45 -17.67
C THR A 44 -12.68 -6.94 -17.62
N GLY A 45 -12.42 -7.65 -18.71
CA GLY A 45 -12.78 -9.07 -18.87
C GLY A 45 -14.24 -9.28 -19.30
N GLU A 46 -15.02 -8.21 -19.46
CA GLU A 46 -16.43 -8.24 -19.86
C GLU A 46 -16.65 -7.74 -21.30
N GLU A 47 -15.59 -7.53 -22.10
CA GLU A 47 -15.68 -6.89 -23.43
C GLU A 47 -16.53 -7.68 -24.44
N ALA A 48 -16.66 -8.99 -24.25
CA ALA A 48 -17.48 -9.87 -25.09
C ALA A 48 -18.93 -10.02 -24.59
N GLU A 49 -19.31 -9.32 -23.51
CA GLU A 49 -20.64 -9.44 -22.90
C GLU A 49 -21.51 -8.20 -23.17
N HIS A 50 -22.82 -8.39 -23.28
CA HIS A 50 -23.79 -7.32 -23.47
C HIS A 50 -24.50 -6.96 -22.15
N ASN A 51 -24.55 -5.67 -21.79
CA ASN A 51 -25.27 -5.25 -20.59
C ASN A 51 -26.78 -5.20 -20.82
N VAL A 52 -27.51 -6.13 -20.20
CA VAL A 52 -28.97 -6.21 -20.27
C VAL A 52 -29.64 -5.26 -19.27
N LEU A 53 -29.04 -5.12 -18.08
CA LEU A 53 -29.56 -4.27 -17.00
C LEU A 53 -28.42 -3.67 -16.20
N LYS A 54 -28.61 -2.42 -15.76
CA LYS A 54 -27.72 -1.74 -14.81
C LYS A 54 -28.53 -0.94 -13.80
N ILE A 55 -28.36 -1.25 -12.52
CA ILE A 55 -29.07 -0.58 -11.42
C ILE A 55 -28.13 -0.31 -10.24
N ASN A 56 -28.40 0.73 -9.46
CA ASN A 56 -27.68 0.95 -8.20
C ASN A 56 -28.26 0.05 -7.12
N CYS A 57 -27.41 -0.70 -6.43
CA CYS A 57 -27.83 -1.60 -5.36
C CYS A 57 -26.85 -1.57 -4.18
N LYS A 58 -27.30 -2.16 -3.08
CA LYS A 58 -26.45 -2.51 -1.93
C LYS A 58 -26.51 -4.03 -1.75
N LEU A 59 -25.35 -4.67 -1.66
CA LEU A 59 -25.22 -6.11 -1.49
C LEU A 59 -24.91 -6.45 -0.03
N PHE A 60 -25.54 -7.50 0.47
CA PHE A 60 -25.32 -8.03 1.81
C PHE A 60 -24.98 -9.52 1.75
N ILE A 61 -24.16 -9.98 2.69
CA ILE A 61 -23.86 -11.40 2.89
C ILE A 61 -24.43 -11.81 4.25
N PHE A 62 -25.08 -12.96 4.30
CA PHE A 62 -25.56 -13.53 5.56
C PHE A 62 -24.44 -14.30 6.27
N ASN A 63 -24.10 -13.88 7.48
CA ASN A 63 -23.21 -14.61 8.37
C ASN A 63 -24.04 -15.61 9.19
N LYS A 64 -23.83 -16.90 8.94
CA LYS A 64 -24.55 -17.98 9.63
C LYS A 64 -24.18 -18.13 11.11
N THR A 65 -22.95 -17.78 11.49
CA THR A 65 -22.45 -17.89 12.87
C THR A 65 -23.08 -16.83 13.76
N THR A 66 -23.12 -15.58 13.28
CA THR A 66 -23.70 -14.46 14.03
C THR A 66 -25.18 -14.23 13.73
N GLN A 67 -25.75 -15.02 12.82
CA GLN A 67 -27.11 -14.88 12.28
C GLN A 67 -27.45 -13.44 11.86
N SER A 68 -26.53 -12.78 11.18
CA SER A 68 -26.66 -11.36 10.82
C SER A 68 -26.27 -11.08 9.37
N TRP A 69 -26.79 -9.98 8.82
CA TRP A 69 -26.44 -9.50 7.48
C TRP A 69 -25.32 -8.47 7.58
N THR A 70 -24.24 -8.66 6.81
CA THR A 70 -23.13 -7.70 6.70
C THR A 70 -23.12 -7.07 5.31
N GLU A 71 -22.91 -5.75 5.24
CA GLU A 71 -22.80 -5.05 3.96
C GLU A 71 -21.50 -5.46 3.25
N ARG A 72 -21.62 -5.93 2.00
CA ARG A 72 -20.48 -6.34 1.17
C ARG A 72 -20.02 -5.23 0.23
N GLY A 73 -20.93 -4.36 -0.18
CA GLY A 73 -20.65 -3.24 -1.06
C GLY A 73 -21.91 -2.54 -1.56
N ARG A 74 -21.71 -1.34 -2.11
CA ARG A 74 -22.75 -0.53 -2.73
C ARG A 74 -22.22 0.00 -4.07
N GLY A 75 -23.00 -0.12 -5.13
CA GLY A 75 -22.56 0.30 -6.46
C GLY A 75 -23.55 -0.09 -7.55
N ALA A 76 -23.08 -0.07 -8.80
CA ALA A 76 -23.86 -0.50 -9.94
C ALA A 76 -23.80 -2.03 -10.07
N LEU A 77 -24.95 -2.69 -9.92
CA LEU A 77 -25.13 -4.08 -10.31
C LEU A 77 -25.46 -4.15 -11.79
N ARG A 78 -24.78 -5.05 -12.50
CA ARG A 78 -24.99 -5.31 -13.91
C ARG A 78 -25.45 -6.75 -14.11
N LEU A 79 -26.44 -6.92 -14.98
CA LEU A 79 -26.72 -8.18 -15.63
C LEU A 79 -26.09 -8.11 -17.03
N ASN A 80 -25.19 -9.02 -17.32
CA ASN A 80 -24.56 -9.15 -18.62
C ASN A 80 -24.97 -10.49 -19.25
N ASP A 81 -25.14 -10.51 -20.57
CA ASP A 81 -25.47 -11.68 -21.39
C ASP A 81 -24.36 -11.95 -22.41
N THR A 82 -24.14 -13.22 -22.74
CA THR A 82 -23.09 -13.70 -23.64
C THR A 82 -23.65 -14.27 -24.95
N ALA A 83 -24.97 -14.23 -25.14
CA ALA A 83 -25.69 -14.80 -26.28
C ALA A 83 -25.66 -13.91 -27.54
#